data_AF-A0A5J4QF30-F1
#
_entry.id   AF-A0A5J4QF30-F1
#
_cell.length_a   1.000
_cell.length_b   1.000
_cell.length_c   1.000
_cell.angle_alpha   90.00
_cell.angle_beta   90.00
_cell.angle_gamma   90.00
#
_symmetry.space_group_name_H-M   'P 1'
#
loop_
_entity.id
_entity.type
_entity.pdbx_description
1 polymer ?
#
loop_
_entity_poly.entity_id
_entity_poly.type
_entity_poly.pdbx_seq_one_letter_code
_entity_poly.pdbx_strand_id
1 'polypeptide(L)'
;TIVNLVTNGTFDENINGWDKWNGPEGCNTHATGTYAHQGAGALKVVNDADHSEQHLVQIHANFTKTLEAGKDYRISYWIRSEAAGSVRCSTSGADNYQGDQSTSDTWKEITWTITAIGGETGLNFDLGAKAGTYYIDDVLVVDLEEPAINLVANGTFDENTTGWDKWNGPEGCNTHATGTYAHQGAGALKVVNDADHSEQHLVQIHANFTKTLEAGKDYRISYWIRSEAAGSVRCSTSGADNYQGDQSTSDTWKEITWTITAIGGETGLNFDLGAKAGTYYIDDVLVQEIPTETRAASRMATFAFSHATLLASGPTSIEKSDAEKTEIIGAALENWIKEMVSHYKDKVNAWDVVNEPMDDGKPSALKTGIGKTDLANDVFYWQDYLGKDYAVTAFKLARQYGNPNDTLFINDYNLEQSLAKCDGLIEYVKYIESKGVKVDGIGTQMHLSIDSNKDNIARMFEKLAQTDKLIKISELDITVGTASPTVEQYAQQAEMYQYVVDMYLKYIPEAQRYGITVWTVSDNAKEHESWLPDDAPSLWNKDYQRKHAYKGFADGLAGKDVSADFTGEL
;
A
#
# COMPACT_ATOMS: atom_id res chain seq x y z
N THR A 1 -0.52 -21.90 18.62
CA THR A 1 0.88 -21.69 18.21
C THR A 1 0.98 -22.09 16.77
N ILE A 2 1.28 -21.16 15.84
CA ILE A 2 1.78 -21.59 14.53
C ILE A 2 3.11 -22.29 14.80
N VAL A 3 3.21 -23.57 14.48
CA VAL A 3 4.42 -24.35 14.75
C VAL A 3 5.31 -24.28 13.51
N ASN A 4 6.57 -23.85 13.67
CA ASN A 4 7.55 -24.01 12.61
C ASN A 4 7.80 -25.52 12.42
N LEU A 5 7.56 -26.00 11.21
CA LEU A 5 7.68 -27.41 10.88
C LEU A 5 9.13 -27.81 10.61
N VAL A 6 10.09 -26.88 10.58
CA VAL A 6 11.53 -27.20 10.61
C VAL A 6 12.13 -26.73 11.93
N THR A 7 13.11 -27.48 12.45
CA THR A 7 13.85 -27.09 13.65
C THR A 7 15.05 -26.21 13.30
N ASN A 8 15.43 -25.29 14.21
CA ASN A 8 16.66 -24.51 14.09
C ASN A 8 16.75 -23.70 12.78
N GLY A 9 15.63 -23.11 12.37
CA GLY A 9 15.56 -22.30 11.15
C GLY A 9 16.26 -20.94 11.24
N THR A 10 16.56 -20.46 12.46
CA THR A 10 17.28 -19.17 12.68
C THR A 10 18.79 -19.30 12.66
N PHE A 11 19.32 -20.52 12.81
CA PHE A 11 20.76 -20.79 12.83
C PHE A 11 21.58 -19.93 13.80
N ASP A 12 21.00 -19.39 14.87
CA ASP A 12 21.69 -18.46 15.76
C ASP A 12 22.90 -19.10 16.46
N GLU A 13 22.75 -20.36 16.88
CA GLU A 13 23.77 -21.07 17.65
C GLU A 13 24.59 -22.05 16.82
N ASN A 14 23.95 -22.73 15.84
CA ASN A 14 24.54 -23.79 15.03
C ASN A 14 23.63 -24.14 13.83
N ILE A 15 24.03 -25.11 13.01
CA ILE A 15 23.23 -25.62 11.87
C ILE A 15 22.68 -27.05 12.10
N ASN A 16 22.54 -27.49 13.36
CA ASN A 16 22.05 -28.83 13.65
C ASN A 16 20.65 -29.04 13.05
N GLY A 17 20.41 -30.22 12.49
CA GLY A 17 19.15 -30.54 11.79
C GLY A 17 19.13 -30.14 10.31
N TRP A 18 20.19 -29.49 9.81
CA TRP A 18 20.35 -29.09 8.41
C TRP A 18 21.54 -29.79 7.78
N ASP A 19 21.30 -30.99 7.25
CA ASP A 19 22.32 -31.92 6.80
C ASP A 19 22.59 -31.82 5.29
N LYS A 20 23.84 -32.02 4.90
CA LYS A 20 24.18 -32.17 3.48
C LYS A 20 23.63 -33.50 2.95
N TRP A 21 22.79 -33.43 1.92
CA TRP A 21 22.39 -34.59 1.14
C TRP A 21 23.27 -34.78 -0.09
N ASN A 22 23.53 -33.70 -0.85
CA ASN A 22 24.40 -33.70 -2.02
C ASN A 22 25.41 -32.56 -1.97
N GLY A 23 26.55 -32.73 -2.67
CA GLY A 23 27.60 -31.73 -2.79
C GLY A 23 28.92 -32.13 -2.11
N PRO A 24 29.94 -31.25 -2.19
CA PRO A 24 31.26 -31.51 -1.61
C PRO A 24 31.19 -31.67 -0.08
N GLU A 25 32.13 -32.42 0.48
CA GLU A 25 32.18 -32.61 1.94
C GLU A 25 32.45 -31.29 2.66
N GLY A 26 31.66 -31.01 3.70
CA GLY A 26 31.74 -29.74 4.43
C GLY A 26 31.18 -28.53 3.68
N CYS A 27 30.33 -28.73 2.67
CA CYS A 27 29.73 -27.62 1.93
C CYS A 27 28.75 -26.78 2.77
N ASN A 28 28.12 -27.35 3.79
CA ASN A 28 27.31 -26.63 4.79
C ASN A 28 28.11 -26.36 6.06
N THR A 29 28.13 -25.10 6.48
CA THR A 29 28.79 -24.65 7.72
C THR A 29 27.96 -23.59 8.42
N HIS A 30 28.21 -23.39 9.71
CA HIS A 30 27.64 -22.28 10.45
C HIS A 30 28.48 -21.02 10.21
N ALA A 31 27.85 -19.94 9.76
CA ALA A 31 28.47 -18.63 9.64
C ALA A 31 27.94 -17.69 10.73
N THR A 32 28.80 -16.81 11.24
CA THR A 32 28.45 -15.91 12.36
C THR A 32 28.80 -14.45 12.04
N GLY A 33 28.23 -13.51 12.81
CA GLY A 33 28.55 -12.08 12.67
C GLY A 33 27.87 -11.43 11.47
N THR A 34 28.61 -10.77 10.59
CA THR A 34 28.07 -10.00 9.44
C THR A 34 27.42 -10.86 8.35
N TYR A 35 27.39 -12.18 8.54
CA TYR A 35 26.82 -13.16 7.62
C TYR A 35 25.44 -13.66 8.06
N ALA A 36 24.94 -13.21 9.20
CA ALA A 36 23.55 -13.41 9.62
C ALA A 36 22.66 -12.33 8.98
N HIS A 37 21.43 -12.70 8.63
CA HIS A 37 20.41 -11.72 8.27
C HIS A 37 19.89 -11.04 9.53
N GLN A 38 19.50 -11.86 10.52
CA GLN A 38 19.14 -11.44 11.86
C GLN A 38 19.81 -12.38 12.88
N GLY A 39 20.04 -11.87 14.09
CA GLY A 39 20.63 -12.70 15.14
C GLY A 39 22.13 -12.96 14.97
N ALA A 40 22.58 -14.13 15.39
CA ALA A 40 23.99 -14.43 15.61
C ALA A 40 24.65 -15.30 14.52
N GLY A 41 23.87 -16.00 13.70
CA GLY A 41 24.40 -16.87 12.66
C GLY A 41 23.44 -17.17 11.52
N ALA A 42 23.96 -17.86 10.51
CA ALA A 42 23.24 -18.30 9.31
C ALA A 42 23.82 -19.64 8.80
N LEU A 43 23.03 -20.36 8.01
CA LEU A 43 23.50 -21.51 7.25
C LEU A 43 24.30 -21.03 6.04
N LYS A 44 25.60 -21.31 6.03
CA LYS A 44 26.47 -21.06 4.87
C LYS A 44 26.57 -22.33 4.02
N VAL A 45 26.35 -22.19 2.72
CA VAL A 45 26.51 -23.27 1.74
C VAL A 45 27.51 -22.86 0.66
N VAL A 46 28.50 -23.70 0.39
CA VAL A 46 29.49 -23.47 -0.68
C VAL A 46 29.26 -24.46 -1.81
N ASN A 47 28.88 -23.94 -2.98
CA ASN A 47 28.88 -24.69 -4.23
C ASN A 47 30.18 -24.37 -4.99
N ASP A 48 31.00 -25.39 -5.27
CA ASP A 48 32.34 -25.22 -5.84
C ASP A 48 32.35 -25.13 -7.38
N ALA A 49 31.25 -25.49 -8.05
CA ALA A 49 31.14 -25.43 -9.50
C ALA A 49 29.70 -25.17 -10.00
N ASP A 50 29.56 -24.66 -11.23
CA ASP A 50 28.27 -24.65 -11.91
C ASP A 50 27.92 -26.10 -12.28
N HIS A 51 26.79 -26.59 -11.78
CA HIS A 51 26.25 -27.90 -12.15
C HIS A 51 25.05 -27.77 -13.08
N SER A 52 24.73 -28.85 -13.80
CA SER A 52 23.57 -28.89 -14.71
C SER A 52 22.23 -28.88 -13.97
N GLU A 53 22.21 -29.25 -12.69
CA GLU A 53 21.02 -29.45 -11.90
C GLU A 53 21.19 -28.85 -10.50
N GLN A 54 20.13 -28.24 -9.96
CA GLN A 54 20.14 -27.60 -8.64
C GLN A 54 20.42 -28.60 -7.50
N HIS A 55 19.87 -29.81 -7.58
CA HIS A 55 19.94 -30.77 -6.47
C HIS A 55 21.34 -31.37 -6.25
N LEU A 56 22.33 -31.05 -7.10
CA LEU A 56 23.71 -31.58 -6.97
C LEU A 56 24.49 -30.95 -5.81
N VAL A 57 24.04 -29.80 -5.30
CA VAL A 57 24.38 -29.30 -3.96
C VAL A 57 23.06 -29.12 -3.22
N GLN A 58 22.82 -29.91 -2.18
CA GLN A 58 21.52 -29.98 -1.53
C GLN A 58 21.66 -30.10 -0.01
N ILE A 59 21.01 -29.18 0.71
CA ILE A 59 20.93 -29.20 2.17
C ILE A 59 19.50 -29.51 2.58
N HIS A 60 19.34 -30.40 3.55
CA HIS A 60 18.06 -30.97 3.94
C HIS A 60 17.77 -30.77 5.42
N ALA A 61 16.51 -30.47 5.73
CA ALA A 61 15.97 -30.55 7.08
C ALA A 61 14.69 -31.39 7.11
N ASN A 62 14.55 -32.20 8.14
CA ASN A 62 13.32 -32.96 8.39
C ASN A 62 12.22 -32.03 8.89
N PHE A 63 10.98 -32.32 8.48
CA PHE A 63 9.81 -31.73 9.11
C PHE A 63 9.55 -32.36 10.48
N THR A 64 9.02 -31.57 11.42
CA THR A 64 8.60 -32.04 12.74
C THR A 64 7.37 -32.93 12.69
N LYS A 65 6.57 -32.83 11.61
CA LYS A 65 5.48 -33.74 11.25
C LYS A 65 5.43 -33.91 9.73
N THR A 66 4.90 -35.04 9.26
CA THR A 66 4.57 -35.23 7.84
C THR A 66 3.46 -34.25 7.44
N LEU A 67 3.58 -33.63 6.27
CA LEU A 67 2.54 -32.72 5.76
C LEU A 67 1.29 -33.50 5.36
N GLU A 68 0.13 -32.91 5.61
CA GLU A 68 -1.18 -33.54 5.38
C GLU A 68 -1.69 -33.21 3.98
N ALA A 69 -2.15 -34.23 3.26
CA ALA A 69 -2.66 -34.08 1.90
C ALA A 69 -3.81 -33.06 1.83
N GLY A 70 -3.71 -32.14 0.86
CA GLY A 70 -4.73 -31.14 0.58
C GLY A 70 -4.66 -29.88 1.45
N LYS A 71 -3.77 -29.83 2.45
CA LYS A 71 -3.54 -28.61 3.23
C LYS A 71 -2.54 -27.69 2.56
N ASP A 72 -2.75 -26.38 2.71
CA ASP A 72 -1.77 -25.40 2.27
C ASP A 72 -0.69 -25.14 3.33
N TYR A 73 0.57 -25.14 2.89
CA TYR A 73 1.74 -24.83 3.70
C TYR A 73 2.54 -23.69 3.08
N ARG A 74 3.07 -22.80 3.92
CA ARG A 74 3.98 -21.74 3.48
C ARG A 74 5.39 -22.01 3.97
N ILE A 75 6.33 -21.95 3.05
CA ILE A 75 7.77 -22.01 3.28
C ILE A 75 8.34 -20.62 3.00
N SER A 76 9.07 -20.03 3.94
CA SER A 76 9.76 -18.76 3.77
C SER A 76 11.18 -18.82 4.32
N TYR A 77 12.11 -18.09 3.71
CA TYR A 77 13.50 -18.02 4.12
C TYR A 77 14.17 -16.77 3.56
N TRP A 78 15.20 -16.31 4.24
CA TRP A 78 16.10 -15.27 3.74
C TRP A 78 17.31 -15.90 3.07
N ILE A 79 17.73 -15.34 1.95
CA ILE A 79 18.94 -15.79 1.27
C ILE A 79 19.74 -14.63 0.68
N ARG A 80 21.07 -14.79 0.67
CA ARG A 80 21.99 -14.02 -0.15
C ARG A 80 23.12 -14.90 -0.68
N SER A 81 23.89 -14.40 -1.64
CA SER A 81 25.08 -15.05 -2.18
C SER A 81 26.18 -14.03 -2.50
N GLU A 82 27.45 -14.41 -2.40
CA GLU A 82 28.57 -13.46 -2.64
C GLU A 82 28.65 -12.93 -4.08
N ALA A 83 27.97 -13.58 -5.02
CA ALA A 83 27.83 -13.17 -6.42
C ALA A 83 26.42 -13.54 -6.93
N ALA A 84 26.11 -13.22 -8.20
CA ALA A 84 24.87 -13.67 -8.82
C ALA A 84 24.77 -15.20 -8.79
N GLY A 85 23.74 -15.72 -8.14
CA GLY A 85 23.57 -17.16 -7.90
C GLY A 85 22.13 -17.63 -8.16
N SER A 86 21.86 -18.89 -7.80
CA SER A 86 20.53 -19.47 -7.93
C SER A 86 20.23 -20.47 -6.81
N VAL A 87 18.99 -20.45 -6.33
CA VAL A 87 18.47 -21.38 -5.33
C VAL A 87 17.09 -21.88 -5.74
N ARG A 88 16.74 -23.09 -5.31
CA ARG A 88 15.38 -23.62 -5.37
C ARG A 88 15.06 -24.42 -4.11
N CYS A 89 13.85 -24.33 -3.60
CA CYS A 89 13.34 -25.26 -2.60
C CYS A 89 12.67 -26.50 -3.22
N SER A 90 12.83 -27.64 -2.58
CA SER A 90 12.03 -28.83 -2.84
C SER A 90 11.62 -29.54 -1.54
N THR A 91 10.58 -30.36 -1.57
CA THR A 91 10.23 -31.24 -0.44
C THR A 91 10.82 -32.63 -0.61
N SER A 92 11.01 -33.37 0.48
CA SER A 92 11.40 -34.78 0.47
C SER A 92 10.25 -35.68 0.91
N GLY A 93 10.34 -36.99 0.62
CA GLY A 93 9.29 -37.98 0.90
C GLY A 93 8.23 -37.99 -0.19
N ALA A 94 7.59 -36.85 -0.41
CA ALA A 94 6.82 -36.53 -1.61
C ALA A 94 7.37 -35.23 -2.22
N ASP A 95 7.42 -35.16 -3.54
CA ASP A 95 8.17 -34.12 -4.23
C ASP A 95 7.27 -32.96 -4.67
N ASN A 96 7.52 -31.79 -4.09
CA ASN A 96 7.12 -30.49 -4.62
C ASN A 96 8.40 -29.70 -4.96
N TYR A 97 8.33 -28.88 -6.01
CA TYR A 97 9.46 -28.07 -6.45
C TYR A 97 9.04 -26.61 -6.61
N GLN A 98 9.83 -25.73 -6.00
CA GLN A 98 9.77 -24.30 -6.28
C GLN A 98 10.35 -24.04 -7.68
N GLY A 99 9.97 -22.94 -8.32
CA GLY A 99 10.74 -22.41 -9.45
C GLY A 99 12.06 -21.79 -8.97
N ASP A 100 13.11 -21.89 -9.79
CA ASP A 100 14.43 -21.32 -9.49
C ASP A 100 14.37 -19.82 -9.20
N GLN A 101 15.07 -19.40 -8.16
CA GLN A 101 15.16 -18.02 -7.70
C GLN A 101 16.59 -17.51 -7.89
N SER A 102 16.74 -16.29 -8.40
CA SER A 102 18.03 -15.61 -8.48
C SER A 102 18.45 -15.02 -7.13
N THR A 103 19.74 -15.06 -6.83
CA THR A 103 20.33 -14.50 -5.60
C THR A 103 21.43 -13.48 -5.91
N SER A 104 21.71 -12.59 -4.95
CA SER A 104 22.73 -11.52 -5.02
C SER A 104 23.40 -11.31 -3.67
N ASP A 105 24.35 -10.37 -3.59
CA ASP A 105 25.09 -9.98 -2.37
C ASP A 105 24.23 -9.31 -1.29
N THR A 106 22.99 -8.97 -1.64
CA THR A 106 21.95 -8.48 -0.76
C THR A 106 21.04 -9.59 -0.25
N TRP A 107 20.65 -9.51 1.01
CA TRP A 107 19.61 -10.36 1.59
C TRP A 107 18.28 -10.13 0.89
N LYS A 108 17.63 -11.22 0.51
CA LYS A 108 16.30 -11.24 -0.09
C LYS A 108 15.47 -12.33 0.58
N GLU A 109 14.24 -12.00 0.91
CA GLU A 109 13.25 -12.99 1.34
C GLU A 109 12.65 -13.71 0.15
N ILE A 110 12.48 -15.02 0.29
CA ILE A 110 11.78 -15.87 -0.66
C ILE A 110 10.65 -16.59 0.08
N THR A 111 9.46 -16.54 -0.50
CA THR A 111 8.27 -17.26 -0.01
C THR A 111 7.76 -18.21 -1.08
N TRP A 112 7.34 -19.40 -0.66
CA TRP A 112 6.77 -20.44 -1.50
C TRP A 112 5.60 -21.09 -0.77
N THR A 113 4.42 -21.09 -1.39
CA THR A 113 3.25 -21.80 -0.89
C THR A 113 3.07 -23.09 -1.69
N ILE A 114 2.80 -24.18 -0.99
CA ILE A 114 2.44 -25.47 -1.57
C ILE A 114 1.10 -25.93 -1.02
N THR A 115 0.29 -26.57 -1.86
CA THR A 115 -0.75 -27.48 -1.39
C THR A 115 -0.10 -28.85 -1.27
N ALA A 116 -0.03 -29.40 -0.06
CA ALA A 116 0.65 -30.68 0.16
C ALA A 116 -0.07 -31.82 -0.56
N ILE A 117 0.72 -32.67 -1.21
CA ILE A 117 0.29 -33.92 -1.85
C ILE A 117 0.03 -34.98 -0.78
N GLY A 118 0.70 -34.85 0.37
CA GLY A 118 0.65 -35.77 1.50
C GLY A 118 1.83 -36.75 1.44
N GLY A 119 2.54 -36.87 2.57
CA GLY A 119 3.75 -37.71 2.67
C GLY A 119 5.06 -36.93 2.56
N GLU A 120 5.02 -35.61 2.43
CA GLU A 120 6.20 -34.75 2.52
C GLU A 120 6.78 -34.81 3.95
N THR A 121 8.07 -35.11 4.06
CA THR A 121 8.76 -35.33 5.34
C THR A 121 9.89 -34.34 5.61
N GLY A 122 10.21 -33.44 4.69
CA GLY A 122 11.21 -32.42 4.92
C GLY A 122 11.37 -31.43 3.78
N LEU A 123 12.26 -30.46 3.98
CA LEU A 123 12.60 -29.38 3.07
C LEU A 123 14.04 -29.52 2.61
N ASN A 124 14.27 -29.24 1.33
CA ASN A 124 15.59 -29.19 0.72
C ASN A 124 15.84 -27.79 0.13
N PHE A 125 17.05 -27.27 0.33
CA PHE A 125 17.61 -26.20 -0.47
C PHE A 125 18.53 -26.77 -1.54
N ASP A 126 18.17 -26.59 -2.81
CA ASP A 126 18.90 -27.01 -3.99
C ASP A 126 19.69 -25.81 -4.55
N LEU A 127 21.02 -25.90 -4.59
CA LEU A 127 21.97 -24.78 -4.81
C LEU A 127 23.06 -25.08 -5.84
N GLY A 128 22.89 -26.15 -6.62
CA GLY A 128 23.91 -26.68 -7.54
C GLY A 128 24.07 -25.89 -8.85
N ALA A 129 23.07 -25.11 -9.29
CA ALA A 129 23.10 -24.54 -10.64
C ALA A 129 24.19 -23.48 -10.86
N LYS A 130 24.62 -22.79 -9.78
CA LYS A 130 25.62 -21.72 -9.84
C LYS A 130 26.65 -21.85 -8.73
N ALA A 131 27.92 -21.88 -9.09
CA ALA A 131 29.03 -21.83 -8.14
C ALA A 131 28.94 -20.56 -7.30
N GLY A 132 29.22 -20.68 -6.01
CA GLY A 132 29.19 -19.54 -5.11
C GLY A 132 29.04 -19.93 -3.65
N THR A 133 29.21 -18.92 -2.80
CA THR A 133 28.88 -19.00 -1.37
C THR A 133 27.51 -18.40 -1.14
N TYR A 134 26.61 -19.18 -0.55
CA TYR A 134 25.26 -18.81 -0.20
C TYR A 134 25.11 -18.74 1.33
N TYR A 135 24.24 -17.86 1.78
CA TYR A 135 23.86 -17.72 3.18
C TYR A 135 22.34 -17.77 3.25
N ILE A 136 21.81 -18.69 4.04
CA ILE A 136 20.38 -18.91 4.26
C ILE A 136 20.11 -18.68 5.74
N ASP A 137 19.02 -17.98 6.02
CA ASP A 137 18.65 -17.63 7.37
C ASP A 137 17.12 -17.60 7.51
N ASP A 138 16.65 -17.57 8.75
CA ASP A 138 15.25 -17.27 9.08
C ASP A 138 14.24 -18.21 8.37
N VAL A 139 14.52 -19.52 8.37
CA VAL A 139 13.69 -20.52 7.66
C VAL A 139 12.45 -20.90 8.45
N LEU A 140 11.30 -20.79 7.81
CA LEU A 140 9.99 -21.03 8.39
C LEU A 140 9.15 -21.90 7.46
N VAL A 141 8.53 -22.95 8.01
CA VAL A 141 7.55 -23.79 7.33
C VAL A 141 6.31 -23.89 8.20
N VAL A 142 5.15 -23.48 7.71
CA VAL A 142 3.93 -23.38 8.53
C VAL A 142 2.73 -24.00 7.82
N ASP A 143 1.93 -24.72 8.61
CA ASP A 143 0.59 -25.17 8.24
C ASP A 143 -0.34 -23.94 8.24
N LEU A 144 -0.91 -23.59 7.08
CA LEU A 144 -1.81 -22.44 6.96
C LEU A 144 -3.22 -22.73 7.49
N GLU A 145 -3.52 -23.99 7.84
CA GLU A 145 -4.84 -24.45 8.26
C GLU A 145 -4.88 -24.92 9.72
N GLU A 146 -3.75 -24.99 10.43
CA GLU A 146 -3.71 -25.38 11.84
C GLU A 146 -4.22 -24.24 12.75
N PRO A 147 -5.32 -24.44 13.51
CA PRO A 147 -5.90 -23.37 14.31
C PRO A 147 -4.96 -22.97 15.45
N ALA A 148 -4.84 -21.66 15.67
CA ALA A 148 -4.09 -21.11 16.78
C ALA A 148 -4.67 -21.59 18.14
N ILE A 149 -3.84 -22.22 18.97
CA ILE A 149 -4.17 -22.46 20.39
C ILE A 149 -4.45 -21.12 21.06
N ASN A 150 -5.70 -20.93 21.49
CA ASN A 150 -6.13 -19.79 22.26
C ASN A 150 -5.84 -20.01 23.76
N LEU A 151 -5.13 -19.07 24.37
CA LEU A 151 -4.75 -19.09 25.77
C LEU A 151 -5.85 -18.56 26.68
N VAL A 152 -6.97 -18.06 26.16
CA VAL A 152 -8.19 -17.82 26.93
C VAL A 152 -9.28 -18.82 26.55
N ALA A 153 -10.09 -19.21 27.53
CA ALA A 153 -11.25 -20.05 27.27
C ALA A 153 -12.42 -19.21 26.75
N ASN A 154 -13.27 -19.82 25.92
CA ASN A 154 -14.55 -19.26 25.49
C ASN A 154 -14.44 -17.83 24.90
N GLY A 155 -13.42 -17.59 24.08
CA GLY A 155 -13.21 -16.29 23.44
C GLY A 155 -14.22 -15.95 22.34
N THR A 156 -14.96 -16.93 21.81
CA THR A 156 -15.99 -16.74 20.77
C THR A 156 -17.39 -16.46 21.33
N PHE A 157 -17.60 -16.71 22.63
CA PHE A 157 -18.88 -16.46 23.31
C PHE A 157 -20.13 -17.02 22.63
N ASP A 158 -20.02 -18.07 21.81
CA ASP A 158 -21.16 -18.59 21.04
C ASP A 158 -22.32 -19.07 21.93
N GLU A 159 -21.98 -19.71 23.04
CA GLU A 159 -22.97 -20.35 23.92
C GLU A 159 -23.27 -19.53 25.17
N ASN A 160 -22.28 -18.83 25.73
CA ASN A 160 -22.35 -18.13 27.02
C ASN A 160 -21.07 -17.29 27.27
N THR A 161 -20.97 -16.66 28.44
CA THR A 161 -19.79 -15.90 28.90
C THR A 161 -18.99 -16.61 30.00
N THR A 162 -19.08 -17.94 30.12
CA THR A 162 -18.32 -18.71 31.13
C THR A 162 -16.82 -18.48 30.96
N GLY A 163 -16.11 -18.27 32.08
CA GLY A 163 -14.68 -18.01 32.08
C GLY A 163 -14.31 -16.53 31.94
N TRP A 164 -15.29 -15.65 31.80
CA TRP A 164 -15.13 -14.20 31.72
C TRP A 164 -15.86 -13.52 32.87
N ASP A 165 -15.16 -13.36 33.98
CA ASP A 165 -15.70 -12.93 35.26
C ASP A 165 -15.59 -11.42 35.46
N LYS A 166 -16.59 -10.82 36.09
CA LYS A 166 -16.49 -9.44 36.56
C LYS A 166 -15.50 -9.34 37.72
N TRP A 167 -14.47 -8.54 37.55
CA TRP A 167 -13.58 -8.12 38.65
C TRP A 167 -14.04 -6.79 39.26
N ASN A 168 -14.31 -5.78 38.42
CA ASN A 168 -14.78 -4.47 38.85
C ASN A 168 -16.03 -4.03 38.06
N GLY A 169 -16.83 -3.14 38.66
CA GLY A 169 -18.03 -2.57 38.05
C GLY A 169 -19.35 -3.05 38.69
N PRO A 170 -20.49 -2.57 38.15
CA PRO A 170 -21.81 -2.89 38.68
C PRO A 170 -22.11 -4.40 38.57
N GLU A 171 -22.97 -4.89 39.46
CA GLU A 171 -23.36 -6.31 39.45
C GLU A 171 -24.12 -6.67 38.17
N GLY A 172 -23.73 -7.77 37.52
CA GLY A 172 -24.31 -8.19 36.24
C GLY A 172 -23.90 -7.32 35.04
N CYS A 173 -22.79 -6.58 35.13
CA CYS A 173 -22.30 -5.78 34.01
C CYS A 173 -21.84 -6.62 32.82
N ASN A 174 -21.37 -7.85 33.02
CA ASN A 174 -21.04 -8.83 31.98
C ASN A 174 -22.20 -9.80 31.73
N THR A 175 -22.75 -9.79 30.53
CA THR A 175 -23.85 -10.68 30.12
C THR A 175 -23.60 -11.24 28.74
N HIS A 176 -24.28 -12.34 28.40
CA HIS A 176 -24.26 -12.90 27.06
C HIS A 176 -25.25 -12.19 26.15
N ALA A 177 -24.77 -11.69 25.01
CA ALA A 177 -25.62 -11.14 23.97
C ALA A 177 -25.66 -12.09 22.78
N THR A 178 -26.79 -12.17 22.07
CA THR A 178 -27.02 -13.11 20.97
C THR A 178 -27.57 -12.42 19.73
N GLY A 179 -27.54 -13.09 18.58
CA GLY A 179 -28.14 -12.58 17.34
C GLY A 179 -27.33 -11.42 16.74
N THR A 180 -27.95 -10.27 16.47
CA THR A 180 -27.29 -9.11 15.81
C THR A 180 -26.22 -8.42 16.66
N TYR A 181 -25.95 -8.95 17.85
CA TYR A 181 -24.91 -8.48 18.76
C TYR A 181 -23.66 -9.35 18.77
N ALA A 182 -23.64 -10.45 18.02
CA ALA A 182 -22.42 -11.23 17.76
C ALA A 182 -21.64 -10.60 16.59
N HIS A 183 -20.31 -10.66 16.65
CA HIS A 183 -19.46 -10.34 15.50
C HIS A 183 -19.43 -11.55 14.54
N GLN A 184 -19.16 -12.72 15.10
CA GLN A 184 -19.23 -14.01 14.42
C GLN A 184 -19.99 -15.02 15.29
N GLY A 185 -20.51 -16.07 14.67
CA GLY A 185 -21.20 -17.12 15.41
C GLY A 185 -22.50 -16.66 16.09
N ALA A 186 -22.75 -17.17 17.29
CA ALA A 186 -24.07 -17.11 17.94
C ALA A 186 -24.18 -16.08 19.08
N GLY A 187 -23.07 -15.57 19.60
CA GLY A 187 -23.11 -14.60 20.70
C GLY A 187 -21.81 -13.84 20.94
N ALA A 188 -21.88 -12.86 21.85
CA ALA A 188 -20.77 -12.00 22.25
C ALA A 188 -20.83 -11.70 23.74
N LEU A 189 -19.71 -11.27 24.32
CA LEU A 189 -19.64 -10.71 25.66
C LEU A 189 -20.15 -9.27 25.65
N LYS A 190 -21.29 -9.02 26.28
CA LYS A 190 -21.81 -7.67 26.51
C LYS A 190 -21.32 -7.15 27.86
N VAL A 191 -20.74 -5.95 27.86
CA VAL A 191 -20.33 -5.25 29.08
C VAL A 191 -21.03 -3.90 29.18
N VAL A 192 -21.67 -3.61 30.31
CA VAL A 192 -22.33 -2.32 30.57
C VAL A 192 -21.54 -1.53 31.60
N ASN A 193 -21.00 -0.38 31.17
CA ASN A 193 -20.49 0.65 32.07
C ASN A 193 -21.57 1.74 32.24
N ASP A 194 -22.05 1.94 33.46
CA ASP A 194 -23.18 2.82 33.76
C ASP A 194 -22.79 4.30 33.96
N ALA A 195 -21.49 4.61 34.09
CA ALA A 195 -20.99 5.97 34.26
C ALA A 195 -19.59 6.18 33.67
N ASP A 196 -19.25 7.44 33.36
CA ASP A 196 -17.87 7.83 33.07
C ASP A 196 -17.06 7.75 34.38
N HIS A 197 -15.97 7.00 34.37
CA HIS A 197 -15.04 6.93 35.49
C HIS A 197 -13.68 7.54 35.14
N SER A 198 -12.90 7.89 36.17
CA SER A 198 -11.56 8.47 36.00
C SER A 198 -10.53 7.48 35.46
N GLU A 199 -10.80 6.18 35.59
CA GLU A 199 -9.86 5.11 35.28
C GLU A 199 -10.59 3.96 34.58
N GLN A 200 -9.92 3.34 33.60
CA GLN A 200 -10.48 2.23 32.81
C GLN A 200 -10.80 0.99 33.67
N HIS A 201 -9.96 0.66 34.64
CA HIS A 201 -10.09 -0.59 35.41
C HIS A 201 -11.30 -0.61 36.36
N LEU A 202 -12.05 0.50 36.49
CA LEU A 202 -13.22 0.57 37.38
C LEU A 202 -14.43 -0.22 36.87
N VAL A 203 -14.45 -0.56 35.58
CA VAL A 203 -15.27 -1.65 35.03
C VAL A 203 -14.30 -2.61 34.36
N GLN A 204 -14.19 -3.82 34.88
CA GLN A 204 -13.16 -4.77 34.48
C GLN A 204 -13.69 -6.20 34.39
N ILE A 205 -13.51 -6.82 33.22
CA ILE A 205 -13.87 -8.23 32.98
C ILE A 205 -12.58 -9.03 32.76
N HIS A 206 -12.47 -10.16 33.42
CA HIS A 206 -11.25 -10.96 33.51
C HIS A 206 -11.46 -12.37 32.98
N ALA A 207 -10.46 -12.87 32.25
CA ALA A 207 -10.33 -14.28 31.93
C ALA A 207 -8.95 -14.81 32.34
N ASN A 208 -8.94 -16.01 32.93
CA ASN A 208 -7.71 -16.71 33.22
C ASN A 208 -7.06 -17.25 31.94
N PHE A 209 -5.74 -17.18 31.87
CA PHE A 209 -4.99 -17.90 30.86
C PHE A 209 -4.98 -19.40 31.15
N THR A 210 -4.97 -20.22 30.09
CA THR A 210 -4.86 -21.68 30.17
C THR A 210 -3.47 -22.13 30.66
N LYS A 211 -2.47 -21.26 30.54
CA LYS A 211 -1.15 -21.39 31.17
C LYS A 211 -0.60 -20.01 31.54
N THR A 212 0.29 -19.96 32.53
CA THR A 212 1.09 -18.76 32.83
C THR A 212 1.98 -18.41 31.65
N LEU A 213 2.07 -17.13 31.30
CA LEU A 213 2.94 -16.68 30.22
C LEU A 213 4.41 -16.79 30.65
N GLU A 214 5.23 -17.25 29.72
CA GLU A 214 6.65 -17.51 29.93
C GLU A 214 7.48 -16.24 29.67
N ALA A 215 8.35 -15.89 30.62
CA ALA A 215 9.19 -14.70 30.54
C ALA A 215 10.04 -14.66 29.25
N GLY A 216 10.09 -13.49 28.60
CA GLY A 216 10.87 -13.25 27.39
C GLY A 216 10.22 -13.76 26.11
N LYS A 217 9.05 -14.41 26.18
CA LYS A 217 8.27 -14.79 24.99
C LYS A 217 7.29 -13.69 24.61
N ASP A 218 7.08 -13.51 23.32
CA ASP A 218 6.08 -12.57 22.82
C ASP A 218 4.70 -13.25 22.72
N TYR A 219 3.64 -12.50 22.97
CA TYR A 219 2.26 -12.96 22.86
C TYR A 219 1.43 -11.93 22.12
N ARG A 220 0.52 -12.41 21.26
CA ARG A 220 -0.50 -11.59 20.61
C ARG A 220 -1.83 -11.80 21.30
N ILE A 221 -2.48 -10.70 21.66
CA ILE A 221 -3.86 -10.61 22.12
C ILE A 221 -4.65 -9.90 21.02
N SER A 222 -5.73 -10.48 20.53
CA SER A 222 -6.67 -9.83 19.61
C SER A 222 -8.10 -10.05 20.05
N TYR A 223 -8.97 -9.10 19.73
CA TYR A 223 -10.39 -9.17 20.05
C TYR A 223 -11.15 -8.22 19.14
N TRP A 224 -12.40 -8.57 18.86
CA TRP A 224 -13.35 -7.66 18.22
C TRP A 224 -14.11 -6.90 19.28
N ILE A 225 -14.34 -5.61 19.02
CA ILE A 225 -15.14 -4.78 19.91
C ILE A 225 -16.00 -3.79 19.12
N ARG A 226 -17.19 -3.51 19.66
CA ARG A 226 -17.99 -2.33 19.35
C ARG A 226 -18.68 -1.78 20.59
N SER A 227 -19.23 -0.59 20.49
CA SER A 227 -20.00 0.07 21.55
C SER A 227 -21.18 0.83 20.96
N GLU A 228 -22.29 0.95 21.69
CA GLU A 228 -23.51 1.62 21.15
C GLU A 228 -23.32 3.14 20.90
N ALA A 229 -22.26 3.72 21.43
CA ALA A 229 -21.83 5.11 21.21
C ALA A 229 -20.29 5.20 21.29
N ALA A 230 -19.72 6.38 21.05
CA ALA A 230 -18.29 6.61 21.20
C ALA A 230 -17.80 6.27 22.62
N GLY A 231 -16.90 5.28 22.74
CA GLY A 231 -16.43 4.75 24.02
C GLY A 231 -14.91 4.58 24.08
N SER A 232 -14.43 3.89 25.11
CA SER A 232 -13.00 3.57 25.30
C SER A 232 -12.82 2.21 25.94
N VAL A 233 -11.82 1.44 25.48
CA VAL A 233 -11.42 0.15 26.05
C VAL A 233 -9.90 0.08 26.16
N ARG A 234 -9.41 -0.71 27.11
CA ARG A 234 -8.00 -1.07 27.21
C ARG A 234 -7.87 -2.51 27.71
N CYS A 235 -6.89 -3.26 27.22
CA CYS A 235 -6.48 -4.53 27.84
C CYS A 235 -5.40 -4.35 28.90
N SER A 236 -5.46 -5.19 29.94
CA SER A 236 -4.34 -5.39 30.87
C SER A 236 -4.13 -6.88 31.18
N THR A 237 -2.96 -7.26 31.67
CA THR A 237 -2.72 -8.63 32.18
C THR A 237 -2.82 -8.66 33.70
N SER A 238 -3.19 -9.82 34.25
CA SER A 238 -3.18 -10.09 35.69
C SER A 238 -2.00 -10.96 36.12
N GLY A 239 -1.65 -10.94 37.41
CA GLY A 239 -0.54 -11.72 37.97
C GLY A 239 0.80 -11.00 37.81
N ALA A 240 1.11 -10.63 36.57
CA ALA A 240 2.10 -9.62 36.23
C ALA A 240 1.47 -8.61 35.26
N ASP A 241 1.79 -7.33 35.45
CA ASP A 241 1.05 -6.25 34.83
C ASP A 241 1.68 -5.79 33.51
N ASN A 242 0.93 -5.91 32.43
CA ASN A 242 1.13 -5.21 31.17
C ASN A 242 -0.15 -4.42 30.86
N TYR A 243 -0.01 -3.25 30.22
CA TYR A 243 -1.13 -2.38 29.88
C TYR A 243 -1.09 -2.01 28.40
N GLN A 244 -2.21 -2.20 27.72
CA GLN A 244 -2.44 -1.65 26.40
C GLN A 244 -2.60 -0.13 26.49
N GLY A 245 -2.35 0.62 25.42
CA GLY A 245 -2.87 1.98 25.32
C GLY A 245 -4.38 1.99 25.11
N ASP A 246 -5.07 3.01 25.60
CA ASP A 246 -6.52 3.18 25.41
C ASP A 246 -6.91 3.20 23.92
N GLN A 247 -7.99 2.49 23.61
CA GLN A 247 -8.55 2.37 22.26
C GLN A 247 -9.95 2.97 22.24
N SER A 248 -10.22 3.87 21.31
CA SER A 248 -11.57 4.38 21.08
C SER A 248 -12.52 3.25 20.66
N THR A 249 -13.83 3.41 20.78
CA THR A 249 -14.82 2.44 20.26
C THR A 249 -16.01 3.16 19.64
N SER A 250 -16.76 2.48 18.77
CA SER A 250 -17.90 3.00 18.02
C SER A 250 -18.94 1.90 17.78
N ASP A 251 -20.07 2.24 17.16
CA ASP A 251 -21.18 1.33 16.82
C ASP A 251 -20.86 0.26 15.78
N THR A 252 -19.73 0.42 15.11
CA THR A 252 -19.13 -0.56 14.19
C THR A 252 -18.16 -1.50 14.90
N TRP A 253 -18.22 -2.78 14.56
CA TRP A 253 -17.23 -3.77 14.96
C TRP A 253 -15.86 -3.41 14.41
N LYS A 254 -14.86 -3.45 15.27
CA LYS A 254 -13.46 -3.33 14.88
C LYS A 254 -12.59 -4.32 15.65
N GLU A 255 -11.59 -4.86 14.97
CA GLU A 255 -10.57 -5.67 15.60
C GLU A 255 -9.54 -4.78 16.28
N ILE A 256 -9.12 -5.17 17.47
CA ILE A 256 -8.00 -4.58 18.19
C ILE A 256 -6.97 -5.67 18.42
N THR A 257 -5.70 -5.38 18.12
CA THR A 257 -4.56 -6.26 18.40
C THR A 257 -3.57 -5.58 19.35
N TRP A 258 -3.03 -6.35 20.28
CA TRP A 258 -2.02 -5.95 21.24
C TRP A 258 -0.95 -7.03 21.35
N THR A 259 0.31 -6.63 21.22
CA THR A 259 1.46 -7.54 21.42
C THR A 259 2.18 -7.16 22.71
N ILE A 260 2.52 -8.17 23.50
CA ILE A 260 3.35 -8.04 24.69
C ILE A 260 4.55 -8.96 24.61
N THR A 261 5.69 -8.51 25.13
CA THR A 261 6.75 -9.41 25.57
C THR A 261 6.46 -9.74 27.03
N ALA A 262 6.16 -11.00 27.33
CA ALA A 262 5.83 -11.40 28.70
C ALA A 262 7.03 -11.18 29.62
N ILE A 263 6.80 -10.54 30.76
CA ILE A 263 7.78 -10.42 31.84
C ILE A 263 7.83 -11.69 32.70
N GLY A 264 6.86 -12.58 32.53
CA GLY A 264 6.72 -13.85 33.24
C GLY A 264 5.87 -13.69 34.49
N GLY A 265 4.91 -14.61 34.66
CA GLY A 265 3.96 -14.58 35.78
C GLY A 265 2.60 -13.98 35.44
N GLU A 266 2.37 -13.57 34.19
CA GLU A 266 1.04 -13.20 33.71
C GLU A 266 0.12 -14.43 33.68
N THR A 267 -1.04 -14.32 34.33
CA THR A 267 -2.00 -15.43 34.52
C THR A 267 -3.35 -15.20 33.88
N GLY A 268 -3.60 -14.04 33.29
CA GLY A 268 -4.89 -13.74 32.68
C GLY A 268 -4.93 -12.39 31.95
N LEU A 269 -6.04 -12.17 31.26
CA LEU A 269 -6.36 -10.99 30.47
C LEU A 269 -7.55 -10.27 31.10
N ASN A 270 -7.47 -8.95 31.15
CA ASN A 270 -8.55 -8.08 31.57
C ASN A 270 -8.95 -7.15 30.43
N PHE A 271 -10.26 -6.91 30.29
CA PHE A 271 -10.81 -5.77 29.58
C PHE A 271 -11.19 -4.69 30.58
N ASP A 272 -10.56 -3.53 30.47
CA ASP A 272 -10.80 -2.33 31.26
C ASP A 272 -11.67 -1.35 30.45
N LEU A 273 -12.87 -1.02 30.94
CA LEU A 273 -13.95 -0.35 30.19
C LEU A 273 -14.60 0.83 30.95
N GLY A 274 -13.97 1.27 32.03
CA GLY A 274 -14.52 2.25 32.96
C GLY A 274 -14.47 3.70 32.48
N ALA A 275 -13.62 4.06 31.51
CA ALA A 275 -13.39 5.46 31.17
C ALA A 275 -14.61 6.17 30.55
N LYS A 276 -15.49 5.43 29.88
CA LYS A 276 -16.68 5.96 29.21
C LYS A 276 -17.91 5.10 29.47
N ALA A 277 -19.00 5.72 29.92
CA ALA A 277 -20.29 5.08 30.04
C ALA A 277 -20.73 4.55 28.68
N GLY A 278 -21.26 3.33 28.65
CA GLY A 278 -21.67 2.71 27.40
C GLY A 278 -21.94 1.22 27.54
N THR A 279 -22.59 0.69 26.51
CA THR A 279 -22.73 -0.75 26.30
C THR A 279 -21.71 -1.17 25.25
N TYR A 280 -20.84 -2.10 25.63
CA TYR A 280 -19.77 -2.66 24.81
C TYR A 280 -20.10 -4.11 24.48
N TYR A 281 -19.71 -4.54 23.29
CA TYR A 281 -19.79 -5.93 22.85
C TYR A 281 -18.40 -6.36 22.43
N ILE A 282 -17.89 -7.44 23.01
CA ILE A 282 -16.58 -8.01 22.76
C ILE A 282 -16.77 -9.42 22.23
N ASP A 283 -16.00 -9.78 21.21
CA ASP A 283 -16.10 -11.07 20.56
C ASP A 283 -14.75 -11.54 20.03
N ASP A 284 -14.67 -12.83 19.66
CA ASP A 284 -13.51 -13.44 19.00
C ASP A 284 -12.16 -13.14 19.70
N VAL A 285 -12.12 -13.26 21.03
CA VAL A 285 -10.92 -12.96 21.81
C VAL A 285 -9.91 -14.09 21.65
N LEU A 286 -8.73 -13.77 21.16
CA LEU A 286 -7.61 -14.68 20.95
C LEU A 286 -6.39 -14.20 21.71
N VAL A 287 -5.79 -15.07 22.52
CA VAL A 287 -4.49 -14.87 23.14
C VAL A 287 -3.59 -16.00 22.70
N GLN A 288 -2.42 -15.70 22.14
CA GLN A 288 -1.52 -16.75 21.66
C GLN A 288 -0.06 -16.37 21.83
N GLU A 289 0.76 -17.38 22.13
CA GLU A 289 2.22 -17.28 22.09
C GLU A 289 2.68 -17.06 20.66
N ILE A 290 3.56 -16.08 20.47
CA ILE A 290 4.33 -15.87 19.26
C ILE A 290 5.57 -16.76 19.38
N PRO A 291 5.75 -17.78 18.53
CA PRO A 291 6.84 -18.74 18.62
C PRO A 291 8.22 -18.07 18.64
N THR A 292 9.04 -18.46 19.61
CA THR A 292 10.38 -17.90 19.85
C THR A 292 11.38 -18.22 18.73
N GLU A 293 11.14 -19.27 17.92
CA GLU A 293 12.01 -19.63 16.78
C GLU A 293 11.90 -18.70 15.57
N THR A 294 11.29 -17.53 15.71
CA THR A 294 11.07 -16.64 14.56
C THR A 294 11.13 -15.16 14.94
N ARG A 295 12.34 -14.62 15.09
CA ARG A 295 12.58 -13.19 14.80
C ARG A 295 12.27 -12.87 13.33
N ALA A 296 12.33 -13.88 12.44
CA ALA A 296 11.76 -13.90 11.10
C ALA A 296 10.24 -13.63 11.00
N ALA A 297 9.43 -14.10 11.95
CA ALA A 297 7.96 -13.98 11.90
C ALA A 297 7.44 -12.66 12.46
N SER A 298 8.28 -11.87 13.13
CA SER A 298 7.93 -10.52 13.57
C SER A 298 7.61 -9.58 12.39
N ARG A 299 7.93 -9.99 11.15
CA ARG A 299 7.55 -9.30 9.91
C ARG A 299 6.74 -10.14 8.91
N MET A 300 6.33 -11.37 9.25
CA MET A 300 5.62 -12.29 8.36
C MET A 300 4.24 -12.79 8.85
N ALA A 301 3.83 -12.41 10.06
CA ALA A 301 2.53 -12.78 10.66
C ALA A 301 1.32 -11.98 10.11
N THR A 302 1.52 -11.09 9.14
CA THR A 302 0.43 -10.36 8.46
C THR A 302 -0.11 -11.11 7.23
N PHE A 303 0.59 -12.14 6.72
CA PHE A 303 0.23 -12.79 5.45
C PHE A 303 -0.21 -14.27 5.56
N ALA A 304 0.24 -15.06 6.55
CA ALA A 304 -0.17 -16.47 6.68
C ALA A 304 -1.60 -16.66 7.23
N PHE A 305 -2.15 -15.68 7.93
CA PHE A 305 -3.51 -15.81 8.49
C PHE A 305 -4.62 -15.40 7.52
N SER A 306 -4.27 -14.98 6.30
CA SER A 306 -5.28 -14.54 5.33
C SER A 306 -6.11 -15.68 4.72
N HIS A 307 -5.73 -16.96 4.84
CA HIS A 307 -6.48 -18.04 4.18
C HIS A 307 -7.53 -18.74 5.06
N ALA A 308 -7.32 -18.88 6.37
CA ALA A 308 -8.32 -19.50 7.26
C ALA A 308 -9.53 -18.58 7.56
N THR A 309 -9.38 -17.26 7.36
CA THR A 309 -10.48 -16.27 7.45
C THR A 309 -11.16 -15.99 6.10
N LEU A 310 -10.65 -16.55 4.99
CA LEU A 310 -11.14 -16.27 3.64
C LEU A 310 -12.44 -16.98 3.25
N LEU A 311 -13.06 -17.74 4.16
CA LEU A 311 -14.34 -18.41 3.88
C LEU A 311 -15.57 -17.80 4.56
N ALA A 312 -15.48 -16.77 5.41
CA ALA A 312 -16.68 -16.27 6.08
C ALA A 312 -16.67 -14.82 6.64
N SER A 313 -15.96 -13.84 6.10
CA SER A 313 -16.25 -12.42 6.42
C SER A 313 -15.46 -11.46 5.52
N GLY A 314 -16.07 -10.32 5.17
CA GLY A 314 -15.46 -9.28 4.35
C GLY A 314 -14.19 -8.64 4.96
N PRO A 315 -13.46 -7.80 4.20
CA PRO A 315 -12.08 -7.44 4.48
C PRO A 315 -11.90 -6.59 5.75
N THR A 316 -11.05 -7.05 6.68
CA THR A 316 -10.43 -6.22 7.74
C THR A 316 -9.22 -5.46 7.20
N SER A 317 -9.14 -4.15 7.48
CA SER A 317 -7.99 -3.30 7.15
C SER A 317 -7.04 -3.18 8.34
N ILE A 318 -5.89 -3.87 8.28
CA ILE A 318 -4.78 -3.64 9.22
C ILE A 318 -4.02 -2.40 8.76
N GLU A 319 -4.06 -1.33 9.56
CA GLU A 319 -3.33 -0.11 9.26
C GLU A 319 -1.82 -0.34 9.42
N LYS A 320 -1.10 -0.19 8.33
CA LYS A 320 0.35 -0.47 8.24
C LYS A 320 1.18 0.63 8.92
N SER A 321 2.38 0.31 9.42
CA SER A 321 3.32 1.33 9.91
C SER A 321 3.78 2.26 8.78
N ASP A 322 4.27 3.45 9.10
CA ASP A 322 4.75 4.40 8.09
C ASP A 322 5.88 3.83 7.23
N ALA A 323 6.76 3.00 7.82
CA ALA A 323 7.83 2.32 7.09
C ALA A 323 7.27 1.27 6.12
N GLU A 324 6.32 0.44 6.55
CA GLU A 324 5.65 -0.54 5.68
C GLU A 324 4.83 0.14 4.59
N LYS A 325 4.14 1.24 4.91
CA LYS A 325 3.43 2.06 3.92
C LYS A 325 4.40 2.62 2.90
N THR A 326 5.53 3.19 3.35
CA THR A 326 6.57 3.71 2.46
C THR A 326 7.08 2.62 1.51
N GLU A 327 7.37 1.44 2.03
CA GLU A 327 7.85 0.31 1.24
C GLU A 327 6.79 -0.18 0.23
N ILE A 328 5.56 -0.40 0.68
CA ILE A 328 4.47 -0.92 -0.15
C ILE A 328 4.03 0.09 -1.22
N ILE A 329 3.84 1.35 -0.82
CA ILE A 329 3.47 2.42 -1.75
C ILE A 329 4.64 2.72 -2.69
N GLY A 330 5.89 2.64 -2.22
CA GLY A 330 7.08 2.80 -3.04
C GLY A 330 7.20 1.70 -4.10
N ALA A 331 7.00 0.45 -3.69
CA ALA A 331 6.95 -0.71 -4.60
C ALA A 331 5.78 -0.61 -5.58
N ALA A 332 4.61 -0.15 -5.14
CA ALA A 332 3.46 0.08 -6.01
C ALA A 332 3.72 1.18 -7.06
N LEU A 333 4.35 2.28 -6.66
CA LEU A 333 4.78 3.36 -7.57
C LEU A 333 5.76 2.82 -8.61
N GLU A 334 6.78 2.09 -8.17
CA GLU A 334 7.76 1.49 -9.08
C GLU A 334 7.10 0.52 -10.05
N ASN A 335 6.30 -0.42 -9.54
CA ASN A 335 5.64 -1.42 -10.37
C ASN A 335 4.70 -0.77 -11.40
N TRP A 336 3.91 0.22 -10.99
CA TRP A 336 3.02 0.94 -11.90
C TRP A 336 3.79 1.63 -13.02
N ILE A 337 4.81 2.43 -12.70
CA ILE A 337 5.60 3.15 -13.70
C ILE A 337 6.34 2.16 -14.60
N LYS A 338 6.98 1.14 -14.02
CA LYS A 338 7.69 0.11 -14.77
C LYS A 338 6.78 -0.55 -15.80
N GLU A 339 5.65 -1.10 -15.37
CA GLU A 339 4.78 -1.88 -16.24
C GLU A 339 4.12 -0.98 -17.30
N MET A 340 3.59 0.19 -16.91
CA MET A 340 2.96 1.11 -17.86
C MET A 340 3.94 1.63 -18.91
N VAL A 341 5.08 2.17 -18.46
CA VAL A 341 6.06 2.74 -19.39
C VAL A 341 6.66 1.63 -20.26
N SER A 342 7.04 0.50 -19.68
CA SER A 342 7.63 -0.61 -20.46
C SER A 342 6.66 -1.20 -21.49
N HIS A 343 5.37 -1.29 -21.15
CA HIS A 343 4.36 -1.85 -22.05
C HIS A 343 4.09 -0.92 -23.25
N TYR A 344 4.07 0.40 -23.02
CA TYR A 344 3.67 1.38 -24.03
C TYR A 344 4.82 2.14 -24.69
N LYS A 345 6.09 1.91 -24.29
CA LYS A 345 7.25 2.65 -24.84
C LYS A 345 7.38 2.64 -26.37
N ASP A 346 6.82 1.65 -27.07
CA ASP A 346 6.83 1.62 -28.55
C ASP A 346 5.74 2.50 -29.19
N LYS A 347 4.79 3.01 -28.39
CA LYS A 347 3.60 3.75 -28.85
C LYS A 347 3.47 5.13 -28.20
N VAL A 348 3.98 5.29 -26.99
CA VAL A 348 3.88 6.50 -26.19
C VAL A 348 5.28 7.02 -25.93
N ASN A 349 5.53 8.26 -26.36
CA ASN A 349 6.82 8.93 -26.25
C ASN A 349 6.76 10.22 -25.43
N ALA A 350 5.61 10.50 -24.80
CA ALA A 350 5.47 11.60 -23.87
C ALA A 350 4.52 11.23 -22.75
N TRP A 351 4.90 11.61 -21.54
CA TRP A 351 4.26 11.17 -20.32
C TRP A 351 4.08 12.34 -19.37
N ASP A 352 2.86 12.53 -18.89
CA ASP A 352 2.59 13.35 -17.70
C ASP A 352 2.91 12.45 -16.48
N VAL A 353 4.15 12.54 -15.97
CA VAL A 353 4.69 11.61 -14.96
C VAL A 353 4.10 11.86 -13.57
N VAL A 354 3.86 13.14 -13.26
CA VAL A 354 3.25 13.59 -12.01
C VAL A 354 2.16 14.57 -12.36
N ASN A 355 0.95 14.32 -11.85
CA ASN A 355 -0.23 15.13 -12.08
C ASN A 355 -0.69 15.81 -10.78
N GLU A 356 -0.97 17.10 -10.86
CA GLU A 356 -1.60 17.95 -9.83
C GLU A 356 -0.91 17.95 -8.45
N PRO A 357 0.43 18.07 -8.38
CA PRO A 357 1.15 17.97 -7.12
C PRO A 357 0.90 19.16 -6.18
N MET A 358 0.56 20.35 -6.69
CA MET A 358 0.58 21.59 -5.91
C MET A 358 -0.75 21.87 -5.21
N ASP A 359 -0.70 22.34 -3.96
CA ASP A 359 -1.88 22.67 -3.17
C ASP A 359 -2.52 24.00 -3.57
N ASP A 360 -3.85 24.01 -3.73
CA ASP A 360 -4.59 25.21 -4.16
C ASP A 360 -4.63 26.31 -3.08
N GLY A 361 -4.68 25.92 -1.81
CA GLY A 361 -4.75 26.86 -0.67
C GLY A 361 -3.37 27.23 -0.12
N LYS A 362 -2.36 26.39 -0.33
CA LYS A 362 -0.95 26.63 0.03
C LYS A 362 -0.07 26.47 -1.21
N PRO A 363 -0.04 27.47 -2.12
CA PRO A 363 0.52 27.33 -3.47
C PRO A 363 2.00 26.93 -3.56
N SER A 364 2.77 27.07 -2.47
CA SER A 364 4.19 26.66 -2.38
C SER A 364 4.39 25.27 -1.78
N ALA A 365 3.32 24.55 -1.42
CA ALA A 365 3.35 23.24 -0.81
C ALA A 365 2.75 22.18 -1.75
N LEU A 366 3.19 20.93 -1.56
CA LEU A 366 2.50 19.81 -2.17
C LEU A 366 1.13 19.61 -1.49
N LYS A 367 0.17 19.05 -2.23
CA LYS A 367 -1.11 18.63 -1.66
C LYS A 367 -0.88 17.68 -0.49
N THR A 368 -1.85 17.55 0.39
CA THR A 368 -1.83 16.52 1.43
C THR A 368 -3.24 16.13 1.82
N GLY A 369 -3.40 14.86 2.17
CA GLY A 369 -4.59 14.32 2.80
C GLY A 369 -4.53 14.41 4.33
N ILE A 370 -3.34 14.64 4.90
CA ILE A 370 -3.14 14.66 6.35
C ILE A 370 -4.01 15.75 6.99
N GLY A 371 -4.86 15.33 7.93
CA GLY A 371 -5.76 16.21 8.66
C GLY A 371 -7.05 16.56 7.93
N LYS A 372 -7.32 16.01 6.73
CA LYS A 372 -8.62 16.11 6.07
C LYS A 372 -9.53 14.98 6.58
N THR A 373 -10.71 15.34 7.07
CA THR A 373 -11.70 14.39 7.61
C THR A 373 -12.62 13.80 6.54
N ASP A 374 -12.73 14.45 5.39
CA ASP A 374 -13.68 14.13 4.32
C ASP A 374 -12.97 13.89 2.98
N LEU A 375 -11.96 13.01 2.96
CA LEU A 375 -11.29 12.60 1.72
C LEU A 375 -12.18 11.62 0.95
N ALA A 376 -12.43 11.90 -0.33
CA ALA A 376 -13.09 10.95 -1.20
C ALA A 376 -12.23 9.70 -1.40
N ASN A 377 -12.88 8.54 -1.58
CA ASN A 377 -12.22 7.22 -1.61
C ASN A 377 -11.22 7.06 -2.77
N ASP A 378 -11.31 7.89 -3.80
CA ASP A 378 -10.47 7.91 -5.00
C ASP A 378 -9.34 8.95 -4.94
N VAL A 379 -9.18 9.65 -3.81
CA VAL A 379 -8.15 10.65 -3.62
C VAL A 379 -6.94 10.05 -2.89
N PHE A 380 -5.77 10.13 -3.54
CA PHE A 380 -4.51 9.62 -3.01
C PHE A 380 -3.36 10.61 -3.20
N TYR A 381 -2.49 10.72 -2.19
CA TYR A 381 -1.35 11.65 -2.19
C TYR A 381 -0.04 10.91 -1.91
N TRP A 382 0.77 10.71 -2.94
CA TRP A 382 2.04 9.97 -2.85
C TRP A 382 2.99 10.54 -1.79
N GLN A 383 3.09 11.87 -1.70
CA GLN A 383 3.95 12.60 -0.78
C GLN A 383 3.64 12.37 0.70
N ASP A 384 2.42 11.97 1.05
CA ASP A 384 2.07 11.68 2.45
C ASP A 384 2.76 10.41 2.95
N TYR A 385 3.17 9.53 2.03
CA TYR A 385 3.84 8.26 2.33
C TYR A 385 5.30 8.23 1.89
N LEU A 386 5.62 8.83 0.74
CA LEU A 386 6.95 8.78 0.12
C LEU A 386 7.74 10.09 0.29
N GLY A 387 7.12 11.10 0.92
CA GLY A 387 7.70 12.43 1.09
C GLY A 387 7.85 13.20 -0.23
N LYS A 388 8.46 14.38 -0.14
CA LYS A 388 8.63 15.31 -1.27
C LYS A 388 9.43 14.71 -2.45
N ASP A 389 10.29 13.73 -2.19
CA ASP A 389 11.15 13.08 -3.18
C ASP A 389 10.40 12.05 -4.06
N TYR A 390 9.10 11.79 -3.83
CA TYR A 390 8.35 10.82 -4.65
C TYR A 390 8.40 11.15 -6.15
N ALA A 391 8.30 12.43 -6.53
CA ALA A 391 8.41 12.86 -7.93
C ALA A 391 9.83 12.63 -8.48
N VAL A 392 10.87 12.83 -7.67
CA VAL A 392 12.26 12.53 -8.06
C VAL A 392 12.38 11.05 -8.43
N THR A 393 11.82 10.18 -7.60
CA THR A 393 11.76 8.73 -7.85
C THR A 393 10.94 8.43 -9.11
N ALA A 394 9.74 9.00 -9.26
CA ALA A 394 8.87 8.77 -10.41
C ALA A 394 9.55 9.13 -11.74
N PHE A 395 10.19 10.31 -11.82
CA PHE A 395 10.94 10.71 -13.02
C PHE A 395 12.16 9.82 -13.27
N LYS A 396 12.88 9.35 -12.24
CA LYS A 396 13.98 8.39 -12.42
C LYS A 396 13.48 7.08 -13.02
N LEU A 397 12.38 6.55 -12.50
CA LEU A 397 11.80 5.29 -12.97
C LEU A 397 11.27 5.41 -14.40
N ALA A 398 10.58 6.51 -14.72
CA ALA A 398 10.11 6.78 -16.08
C ALA A 398 11.28 6.86 -17.08
N ARG A 399 12.42 7.45 -16.69
CA ARG A 399 13.65 7.42 -17.50
C ARG A 399 14.28 6.04 -17.62
N GLN A 400 14.28 5.27 -16.53
CA GLN A 400 14.89 3.95 -16.49
C GLN A 400 14.15 2.95 -17.39
N TYR A 401 12.81 3.00 -17.40
CA TYR A 401 11.97 2.03 -18.10
C TYR A 401 11.48 2.51 -19.47
N GLY A 402 11.49 3.83 -19.72
CA GLY A 402 11.12 4.44 -20.99
C GLY A 402 12.25 4.49 -22.01
N ASN A 403 12.00 5.15 -23.13
CA ASN A 403 13.03 5.41 -24.12
C ASN A 403 13.89 6.61 -23.72
N PRO A 404 15.16 6.67 -24.17
CA PRO A 404 16.04 7.81 -23.91
C PRO A 404 15.49 9.17 -24.38
N ASN A 405 14.62 9.16 -25.40
CA ASN A 405 14.06 10.35 -26.02
C ASN A 405 12.60 10.64 -25.62
N ASP A 406 12.03 9.88 -24.67
CA ASP A 406 10.68 10.17 -24.18
C ASP A 406 10.65 11.56 -23.52
N THR A 407 9.56 12.30 -23.71
CA THR A 407 9.37 13.63 -23.14
C THR A 407 8.57 13.53 -21.84
N LEU A 408 9.17 13.88 -20.71
CA LEU A 408 8.54 13.73 -19.40
C LEU A 408 8.09 15.08 -18.84
N PHE A 409 6.79 15.19 -18.58
CA PHE A 409 6.09 16.37 -18.09
C PHE A 409 5.69 16.22 -16.63
N ILE A 410 5.62 17.35 -15.93
CA ILE A 410 4.79 17.52 -14.74
C ILE A 410 3.57 18.37 -15.13
N ASN A 411 2.36 17.99 -14.72
CA ASN A 411 1.10 18.60 -15.19
C ASN A 411 0.28 19.10 -13.99
N ASP A 412 -0.38 20.26 -14.11
CA ASP A 412 -1.25 20.82 -13.04
C ASP A 412 -2.28 21.82 -13.61
N TYR A 413 -3.34 22.09 -12.85
CA TYR A 413 -4.40 23.07 -13.16
C TYR A 413 -4.30 24.33 -12.30
N ASN A 414 -5.13 25.33 -12.62
CA ASN A 414 -5.25 26.61 -11.89
C ASN A 414 -3.95 27.41 -11.82
N LEU A 415 -2.98 27.15 -12.70
CA LEU A 415 -1.72 27.89 -12.73
C LEU A 415 -1.95 29.34 -13.19
N GLU A 416 -2.94 29.52 -14.06
CA GLU A 416 -3.48 30.81 -14.50
C GLU A 416 -4.47 31.42 -13.50
N GLN A 417 -5.17 30.63 -12.69
CA GLN A 417 -5.98 31.20 -11.60
C GLN A 417 -5.10 31.75 -10.47
N SER A 418 -4.04 31.01 -10.10
CA SER A 418 -3.09 31.37 -9.05
C SER A 418 -1.66 31.38 -9.59
N LEU A 419 -1.18 32.58 -9.91
CA LEU A 419 0.22 32.77 -10.33
C LEU A 419 1.23 32.33 -9.26
N ALA A 420 0.84 32.32 -7.99
CA ALA A 420 1.64 31.77 -6.89
C ALA A 420 1.76 30.23 -6.98
N LYS A 421 0.70 29.55 -7.47
CA LYS A 421 0.73 28.09 -7.71
C LYS A 421 1.60 27.76 -8.91
N CYS A 422 1.54 28.58 -9.97
CA CYS A 422 2.49 28.51 -11.09
C CYS A 422 3.94 28.62 -10.60
N ASP A 423 4.25 29.60 -9.74
CA ASP A 423 5.59 29.74 -9.16
C ASP A 423 5.97 28.52 -8.29
N GLY A 424 5.03 28.00 -7.50
CA GLY A 424 5.24 26.80 -6.69
C GLY A 424 5.59 25.56 -7.53
N LEU A 425 4.90 25.33 -8.64
CA LEU A 425 5.18 24.23 -9.56
C LEU A 425 6.57 24.39 -10.21
N ILE A 426 6.92 25.60 -10.64
CA ILE A 426 8.25 25.92 -11.20
C ILE A 426 9.36 25.64 -10.17
N GLU A 427 9.16 26.03 -8.91
CA GLU A 427 10.11 25.73 -7.83
C GLU A 427 10.17 24.24 -7.51
N TYR A 428 9.07 23.50 -7.64
CA TYR A 428 9.09 22.05 -7.46
C TYR A 428 9.84 21.33 -8.60
N VAL A 429 9.68 21.80 -9.85
CA VAL A 429 10.50 21.35 -10.99
C VAL A 429 11.98 21.57 -10.71
N LYS A 430 12.38 22.79 -10.31
CA LYS A 430 13.79 23.08 -9.94
C LYS A 430 14.29 22.18 -8.82
N TYR A 431 13.45 21.89 -7.83
CA TYR A 431 13.78 20.97 -6.74
C TYR A 431 14.05 19.55 -7.26
N ILE A 432 13.19 19.01 -8.13
CA ILE A 432 13.39 17.69 -8.74
C ILE A 432 14.72 17.65 -9.50
N GLU A 433 15.00 18.69 -10.28
CA GLU A 433 16.24 18.77 -11.06
C GLU A 433 17.49 18.93 -10.21
N SER A 434 17.39 19.61 -9.07
CA SER A 434 18.49 19.71 -8.10
C SER A 434 18.94 18.35 -7.55
N LYS A 435 18.09 17.31 -7.67
CA LYS A 435 18.37 15.92 -7.27
C LYS A 435 18.91 15.05 -8.41
N GLY A 436 19.28 15.66 -9.54
CA GLY A 436 19.95 15.01 -10.66
C GLY A 436 19.01 14.32 -11.66
N VAL A 437 17.74 14.72 -11.72
CA VAL A 437 16.74 14.14 -12.62
C VAL A 437 16.17 15.21 -13.53
N LYS A 438 16.09 14.97 -14.84
CA LYS A 438 15.60 15.97 -15.79
C LYS A 438 14.08 15.92 -15.97
N VAL A 439 13.42 17.06 -15.78
CA VAL A 439 12.03 17.30 -16.20
C VAL A 439 12.08 18.02 -17.55
N ASP A 440 11.47 17.46 -18.59
CA ASP A 440 11.54 18.06 -19.93
C ASP A 440 10.53 19.18 -20.12
N GLY A 441 9.36 19.03 -19.51
CA GLY A 441 8.24 19.92 -19.76
C GLY A 441 7.31 20.16 -18.57
N ILE A 442 6.51 21.22 -18.71
CA ILE A 442 5.42 21.57 -17.81
C ILE A 442 4.12 21.57 -18.61
N GLY A 443 3.16 20.77 -18.19
CA GLY A 443 1.78 20.79 -18.66
C GLY A 443 0.95 21.78 -17.83
N THR A 444 0.15 22.59 -18.52
CA THR A 444 -0.91 23.40 -17.92
C THR A 444 -2.24 22.89 -18.46
N GLN A 445 -3.11 22.39 -17.57
CA GLN A 445 -4.37 21.76 -17.95
C GLN A 445 -5.29 22.75 -18.67
N MET A 446 -5.39 23.99 -18.17
CA MET A 446 -6.21 25.07 -18.73
C MET A 446 -7.71 24.77 -18.74
N HIS A 447 -8.23 24.28 -17.61
CA HIS A 447 -9.68 24.21 -17.36
C HIS A 447 -10.22 25.59 -17.00
N LEU A 448 -10.87 26.24 -17.97
CA LEU A 448 -11.30 27.63 -17.86
C LEU A 448 -12.81 27.79 -17.93
N SER A 449 -13.22 29.04 -17.77
CA SER A 449 -14.56 29.54 -17.98
C SER A 449 -14.52 30.77 -18.90
N ILE A 450 -15.67 31.16 -19.46
CA ILE A 450 -15.78 32.38 -20.28
C ILE A 450 -15.38 33.67 -19.53
N ASP A 451 -15.40 33.67 -18.20
CA ASP A 451 -15.05 34.79 -17.33
C ASP A 451 -13.67 34.65 -16.66
N SER A 452 -12.89 33.62 -17.02
CA SER A 452 -11.52 33.44 -16.53
C SER A 452 -10.62 34.64 -16.81
N ASN A 453 -9.69 34.92 -15.89
CA ASN A 453 -8.87 36.13 -15.94
C ASN A 453 -7.80 36.07 -17.04
N LYS A 454 -8.06 36.78 -18.14
CA LYS A 454 -7.15 36.91 -19.30
C LYS A 454 -5.75 37.41 -18.95
N ASP A 455 -5.63 38.41 -18.08
CA ASP A 455 -4.32 38.95 -17.69
C ASP A 455 -3.47 37.91 -16.96
N ASN A 456 -4.09 37.07 -16.12
CA ASN A 456 -3.35 36.00 -15.46
C ASN A 456 -2.95 34.89 -16.43
N ILE A 457 -3.81 34.53 -17.41
CA ILE A 457 -3.45 33.57 -18.47
C ILE A 457 -2.18 34.03 -19.20
N ALA A 458 -2.13 35.30 -19.62
CA ALA A 458 -0.95 35.88 -20.26
C ALA A 458 0.29 35.81 -19.35
N ARG A 459 0.17 36.23 -18.08
CA ARG A 459 1.27 36.22 -17.11
C ARG A 459 1.78 34.82 -16.77
N MET A 460 0.89 33.83 -16.74
CA MET A 460 1.28 32.43 -16.54
C MET A 460 2.16 31.97 -17.71
N PHE A 461 1.76 32.22 -18.96
CA PHE A 461 2.60 31.87 -20.11
C PHE A 461 3.95 32.63 -20.11
N GLU A 462 3.97 33.90 -19.73
CA GLU A 462 5.23 34.66 -19.55
C GLU A 462 6.17 34.02 -18.51
N LYS A 463 5.63 33.49 -17.41
CA LYS A 463 6.40 32.76 -16.39
C LYS A 463 6.90 31.41 -16.92
N LEU A 464 6.02 30.63 -17.55
CA LEU A 464 6.36 29.32 -18.10
C LEU A 464 7.43 29.42 -19.19
N ALA A 465 7.38 30.46 -20.03
CA ALA A 465 8.41 30.72 -21.05
C ALA A 465 9.82 30.87 -20.45
N GLN A 466 9.95 31.41 -19.22
CA GLN A 466 11.24 31.64 -18.56
C GLN A 466 11.89 30.38 -17.96
N THR A 467 11.22 29.22 -18.06
CA THR A 467 11.68 27.98 -17.42
C THR A 467 12.64 27.15 -18.28
N ASP A 468 12.81 27.51 -19.55
CA ASP A 468 13.48 26.71 -20.60
C ASP A 468 12.88 25.29 -20.77
N LYS A 469 11.67 25.03 -20.26
CA LYS A 469 10.93 23.78 -20.41
C LYS A 469 10.04 23.79 -21.65
N LEU A 470 9.72 22.60 -22.15
CA LEU A 470 8.61 22.41 -23.08
C LEU A 470 7.29 22.71 -22.37
N ILE A 471 6.43 23.52 -22.97
CA ILE A 471 5.13 23.89 -22.42
C ILE A 471 4.04 23.24 -23.26
N LYS A 472 3.15 22.49 -22.61
CA LYS A 472 1.99 21.83 -23.20
C LYS A 472 0.73 22.41 -22.59
N ILE A 473 -0.22 22.86 -23.42
CA ILE A 473 -1.62 23.00 -22.97
C ILE A 473 -2.22 21.60 -23.08
N SER A 474 -2.52 20.97 -21.95
CA SER A 474 -2.75 19.52 -21.87
C SER A 474 -4.23 19.13 -21.93
N GLU A 475 -5.14 19.98 -21.45
CA GLU A 475 -6.53 19.57 -21.16
C GLU A 475 -7.52 20.72 -21.39
N LEU A 476 -7.32 21.52 -22.45
CA LEU A 476 -8.09 22.76 -22.65
C LEU A 476 -9.59 22.47 -22.80
N ASP A 477 -10.38 23.11 -21.95
CA ASP A 477 -11.81 23.28 -22.07
C ASP A 477 -12.26 24.63 -21.47
N ILE A 478 -13.40 25.16 -21.94
CA ILE A 478 -13.89 26.48 -21.53
C ILE A 478 -15.37 26.39 -21.22
N THR A 479 -15.69 26.28 -19.93
CA THR A 479 -17.06 26.24 -19.42
C THR A 479 -17.83 27.53 -19.70
N VAL A 480 -19.12 27.36 -19.97
CA VAL A 480 -20.08 28.46 -20.13
C VAL A 480 -20.96 28.61 -18.87
N GLY A 481 -21.10 27.53 -18.09
CA GLY A 481 -22.00 27.42 -16.95
C GLY A 481 -23.41 26.95 -17.32
N THR A 482 -23.61 26.47 -18.55
CA THR A 482 -24.91 25.91 -19.01
C THR A 482 -24.78 25.06 -20.27
N ALA A 483 -25.57 23.98 -20.35
CA ALA A 483 -25.76 23.15 -21.55
C ALA A 483 -26.64 23.80 -22.63
N SER A 484 -27.18 25.00 -22.39
CA SER A 484 -27.94 25.76 -23.40
C SER A 484 -27.41 27.20 -23.55
N PRO A 485 -26.16 27.39 -24.01
CA PRO A 485 -25.58 28.72 -24.19
C PRO A 485 -26.39 29.62 -25.14
N THR A 486 -26.45 30.91 -24.81
CA THR A 486 -26.92 31.93 -25.76
C THR A 486 -25.87 32.19 -26.85
N VAL A 487 -26.26 32.91 -27.90
CA VAL A 487 -25.34 33.32 -28.97
C VAL A 487 -24.20 34.17 -28.43
N GLU A 488 -24.49 35.06 -27.47
CA GLU A 488 -23.49 35.90 -26.80
C GLU A 488 -22.50 35.04 -26.00
N GLN A 489 -22.99 34.04 -25.27
CA GLN A 489 -22.14 33.12 -24.52
C GLN A 489 -21.24 32.28 -25.43
N TYR A 490 -21.77 31.80 -26.56
CA TYR A 490 -20.94 31.13 -27.57
C TYR A 490 -19.86 32.05 -28.16
N ALA A 491 -20.16 33.34 -28.35
CA ALA A 491 -19.18 34.31 -28.82
C ALA A 491 -18.09 34.57 -27.76
N GLN A 492 -18.45 34.68 -26.47
CA GLN A 492 -17.50 34.81 -25.37
C GLN A 492 -16.60 33.59 -25.24
N GLN A 493 -17.16 32.39 -25.39
CA GLN A 493 -16.39 31.14 -25.41
C GLN A 493 -15.40 31.12 -26.57
N ALA A 494 -15.82 31.51 -27.77
CA ALA A 494 -14.93 31.62 -28.93
C ALA A 494 -13.80 32.61 -28.71
N GLU A 495 -14.10 33.78 -28.13
CA GLU A 495 -13.10 34.80 -27.79
C GLU A 495 -12.08 34.27 -26.77
N MET A 496 -12.51 33.48 -25.78
CA MET A 496 -11.60 32.89 -24.80
C MET A 496 -10.70 31.80 -25.42
N TYR A 497 -11.26 30.91 -26.26
CA TYR A 497 -10.45 29.92 -26.99
C TYR A 497 -9.39 30.59 -27.87
N GLN A 498 -9.79 31.62 -28.63
CA GLN A 498 -8.85 32.39 -29.44
C GLN A 498 -7.77 33.03 -28.57
N TYR A 499 -8.16 33.69 -27.48
CA TYR A 499 -7.25 34.40 -26.58
C TYR A 499 -6.19 33.46 -25.98
N VAL A 500 -6.59 32.27 -25.53
CA VAL A 500 -5.65 31.27 -24.98
C VAL A 500 -4.60 30.87 -26.01
N VAL A 501 -5.02 30.55 -27.24
CA VAL A 501 -4.11 30.16 -28.32
C VAL A 501 -3.19 31.32 -28.71
N ASP A 502 -3.74 32.53 -28.84
CA ASP A 502 -2.97 33.74 -29.13
C ASP A 502 -1.88 33.98 -28.09
N MET A 503 -2.21 33.87 -26.80
CA MET A 503 -1.23 34.08 -25.72
C MET A 503 -0.17 32.99 -25.67
N TYR A 504 -0.55 31.72 -25.90
CA TYR A 504 0.41 30.62 -26.01
C TYR A 504 1.40 30.85 -27.16
N LEU A 505 0.91 31.20 -28.35
CA LEU A 505 1.74 31.48 -29.53
C LEU A 505 2.54 32.78 -29.41
N LYS A 506 2.06 33.76 -28.63
CA LYS A 506 2.78 35.01 -28.40
C LYS A 506 3.93 34.84 -27.41
N TYR A 507 3.68 34.16 -26.29
CA TYR A 507 4.61 34.17 -25.16
C TYR A 507 5.51 32.95 -25.08
N ILE A 508 5.03 31.76 -25.44
CA ILE A 508 5.87 30.56 -25.43
C ILE A 508 6.72 30.57 -26.70
N PRO A 509 8.06 30.52 -26.63
CA PRO A 509 8.93 30.41 -27.80
C PRO A 509 8.66 29.15 -28.61
N GLU A 510 8.83 29.20 -29.94
CA GLU A 510 8.54 28.07 -30.84
C GLU A 510 9.22 26.77 -30.41
N ALA A 511 10.49 26.82 -29.98
CA ALA A 511 11.25 25.66 -29.51
C ALA A 511 10.72 25.05 -28.19
N GLN A 512 9.90 25.80 -27.43
CA GLN A 512 9.28 25.34 -26.18
C GLN A 512 7.83 24.87 -26.40
N ARG A 513 7.24 25.05 -27.59
CA ARG A 513 5.83 24.69 -27.82
C ARG A 513 5.70 23.19 -28.07
N TYR A 514 5.21 22.46 -27.07
CA TYR A 514 4.97 21.03 -27.25
C TYR A 514 3.63 20.74 -27.94
N GLY A 515 2.59 21.54 -27.67
CA GLY A 515 1.29 21.39 -28.30
C GLY A 515 0.12 21.85 -27.43
N ILE A 516 -1.07 21.77 -28.03
CA ILE A 516 -2.36 22.07 -27.40
C ILE A 516 -3.26 20.84 -27.57
N THR A 517 -3.78 20.33 -26.47
CA THR A 517 -4.77 19.25 -26.43
C THR A 517 -6.05 19.80 -25.82
N VAL A 518 -7.18 19.52 -26.47
CA VAL A 518 -8.52 19.80 -25.95
C VAL A 518 -9.06 18.56 -25.25
N TRP A 519 -9.68 18.73 -24.08
CA TRP A 519 -9.95 17.61 -23.18
C TRP A 519 -11.13 16.73 -23.60
N THR A 520 -12.17 17.34 -24.15
CA THR A 520 -13.36 16.66 -24.68
C THR A 520 -13.60 17.07 -26.13
N VAL A 521 -14.20 16.17 -26.91
CA VAL A 521 -14.41 16.41 -28.34
C VAL A 521 -15.68 17.22 -28.55
N SER A 522 -16.79 16.80 -27.94
CA SER A 522 -18.10 17.41 -28.20
C SER A 522 -18.90 17.64 -26.93
N ASP A 523 -19.90 18.54 -26.98
CA ASP A 523 -20.85 18.75 -25.87
C ASP A 523 -21.87 17.60 -25.73
N ASN A 524 -21.57 16.41 -26.26
CA ASN A 524 -22.46 15.27 -26.10
C ASN A 524 -22.46 14.84 -24.63
N ALA A 525 -23.64 14.70 -24.03
CA ALA A 525 -23.76 14.36 -22.61
C ALA A 525 -22.98 13.08 -22.22
N LYS A 526 -22.78 12.15 -23.16
CA LYS A 526 -21.98 10.93 -22.93
C LYS A 526 -20.48 11.19 -22.71
N GLU A 527 -19.95 12.29 -23.25
CA GLU A 527 -18.56 12.71 -23.02
C GLU A 527 -18.41 13.48 -21.69
N HIS A 528 -19.53 13.85 -21.06
CA HIS A 528 -19.58 14.70 -19.86
C HIS A 528 -20.23 14.01 -18.65
N GLU A 529 -20.34 12.68 -18.65
CA GLU A 529 -20.98 11.93 -17.56
C GLU A 529 -20.25 12.09 -16.22
N SER A 530 -18.92 12.25 -16.25
CA SER A 530 -18.08 12.42 -15.05
C SER A 530 -17.26 13.71 -15.06
N TRP A 531 -17.36 14.51 -16.12
CA TRP A 531 -16.59 15.73 -16.32
C TRP A 531 -17.46 16.84 -16.91
N LEU A 532 -17.73 17.88 -16.11
CA LEU A 532 -18.56 19.04 -16.48
C LEU A 532 -19.98 18.68 -16.97
N PRO A 533 -20.79 17.95 -16.17
CA PRO A 533 -22.18 17.69 -16.52
C PRO A 533 -22.98 19.00 -16.63
N ASP A 534 -23.96 19.01 -17.53
CA ASP A 534 -24.85 20.15 -17.78
C ASP A 534 -24.15 21.45 -18.24
N ASP A 535 -22.97 21.35 -18.87
CA ASP A 535 -22.26 22.44 -19.55
C ASP A 535 -22.06 22.15 -21.06
N ALA A 536 -21.46 23.11 -21.77
CA ALA A 536 -21.13 23.03 -23.19
C ALA A 536 -19.71 23.55 -23.47
N PRO A 537 -18.65 22.90 -22.95
CA PRO A 537 -17.30 23.46 -22.94
C PRO A 537 -16.47 23.21 -24.22
N SER A 538 -16.94 22.31 -25.09
CA SER A 538 -16.15 21.72 -26.19
C SER A 538 -16.13 22.57 -27.45
N LEU A 539 -15.30 22.21 -28.44
CA LEU A 539 -15.25 22.89 -29.75
C LEU A 539 -16.42 22.49 -30.67
N TRP A 540 -16.98 21.30 -30.48
CA TRP A 540 -18.15 20.78 -31.21
C TRP A 540 -19.36 20.65 -30.29
N ASN A 541 -20.56 20.84 -30.84
CA ASN A 541 -21.81 20.64 -30.10
C ASN A 541 -22.15 19.15 -29.95
N LYS A 542 -23.22 18.84 -29.20
CA LYS A 542 -23.68 17.46 -28.95
C LYS A 542 -23.91 16.58 -30.20
N ASP A 543 -24.12 17.21 -31.36
CA ASP A 543 -24.38 16.58 -32.66
C ASP A 543 -23.12 16.57 -33.55
N TYR A 544 -21.95 16.84 -32.97
CA TYR A 544 -20.64 16.93 -33.64
C TYR A 544 -20.56 18.02 -34.71
N GLN A 545 -21.39 19.06 -34.62
CA GLN A 545 -21.30 20.24 -35.48
C GLN A 545 -20.38 21.28 -34.84
N ARG A 546 -19.64 22.03 -35.68
CA ARG A 546 -18.69 23.05 -35.21
C ARG A 546 -19.43 24.19 -34.51
N LYS A 547 -18.94 24.59 -33.34
CA LYS A 547 -19.44 25.76 -32.60
C LYS A 547 -18.69 27.02 -33.00
N HIS A 548 -19.13 28.16 -32.46
CA HIS A 548 -18.35 29.40 -32.50
C HIS A 548 -16.95 29.20 -31.89
N ALA A 549 -16.85 28.38 -30.83
CA ALA A 549 -15.60 27.99 -30.19
C ALA A 549 -14.58 27.38 -31.17
N TYR A 550 -15.02 26.49 -32.08
CA TYR A 550 -14.17 25.94 -33.13
C TYR A 550 -13.55 27.03 -34.00
N LYS A 551 -14.35 28.04 -34.39
CA LYS A 551 -13.86 29.18 -35.16
C LYS A 551 -12.81 29.98 -34.37
N GLY A 552 -13.11 30.34 -33.12
CA GLY A 552 -12.17 31.09 -32.28
C GLY A 552 -10.83 30.36 -32.11
N PHE A 553 -10.88 29.04 -31.87
CA PHE A 553 -9.68 28.21 -31.81
C PHE A 553 -8.90 28.20 -33.13
N ALA A 554 -9.60 28.06 -34.27
CA ALA A 554 -8.97 28.08 -35.59
C ALA A 554 -8.35 29.44 -35.94
N ASP A 555 -9.02 30.54 -35.57
CA ASP A 555 -8.50 31.90 -35.75
C ASP A 555 -7.22 32.12 -34.96
N GLY A 556 -7.17 31.66 -33.71
CA GLY A 556 -5.98 31.72 -32.87
C GLY A 556 -4.82 30.92 -33.46
N LEU A 557 -5.08 29.69 -33.94
CA LEU A 557 -4.05 28.87 -34.60
C LEU A 557 -3.53 29.52 -35.90
N ALA A 558 -4.41 30.19 -36.66
CA ALA A 558 -4.06 30.84 -37.91
C ALA A 558 -3.43 32.24 -37.72
N GLY A 559 -3.58 32.85 -36.54
CA GLY A 559 -3.23 34.24 -36.27
C GLY A 559 -4.03 35.26 -37.09
N LYS A 560 -5.19 34.86 -37.62
CA LYS A 560 -6.10 35.69 -38.43
C LYS A 560 -7.50 35.12 -38.44
N ASP A 561 -8.48 35.93 -38.84
CA ASP A 561 -9.85 35.46 -39.09
C ASP A 561 -9.88 34.52 -40.31
N VAL A 562 -10.09 33.22 -40.07
CA VAL A 562 -10.10 32.20 -41.12
C VAL A 562 -11.35 32.28 -42.00
N SER A 563 -12.40 32.97 -41.55
CA SER A 563 -13.63 33.14 -42.34
C SER A 563 -13.51 34.23 -43.40
N ALA A 564 -12.54 35.15 -43.26
CA ALA A 564 -12.32 36.24 -44.21
C ALA A 564 -12.02 35.74 -45.64
N ASP A 565 -11.44 34.54 -45.76
CA ASP A 565 -11.08 33.90 -47.03
C ASP A 565 -11.98 32.69 -47.37
N PHE A 566 -12.99 32.37 -46.54
CA PHE A 566 -13.83 31.19 -46.72
C PHE A 566 -14.92 31.42 -47.78
N THR A 567 -14.97 30.53 -48.78
CA THR A 567 -15.90 30.63 -49.93
C THR A 567 -16.92 29.51 -50.00
N GLY A 568 -16.98 28.62 -49.00
CA GLY A 568 -17.96 27.53 -48.89
C GLY A 568 -19.19 27.89 -48.05
N GLU A 569 -20.21 27.02 -48.09
CA GLU A 569 -21.35 27.12 -47.15
C GLU A 569 -20.91 26.59 -45.76
N LEU A 570 -21.26 27.35 -44.71
CA LEU A 570 -20.96 27.06 -43.30
C LEU A 570 -21.85 25.96 -42.72
#